data_AF-A0A7C9IV66-F1
#
_entry.id   AF-A0A7C9IV66-F1
#
_cell.length_a   1.000
_cell.length_b   1.000
_cell.length_c   1.000
_cell.angle_alpha   90.00
_cell.angle_beta   90.00
_cell.angle_gamma   90.00
#
_symmetry.space_group_name_H-M   'P 1'
#
loop_
_entity.id
_entity.type
_entity.pdbx_description
1 polymer ?
#
loop_
_entity_poly.entity_id
_entity_poly.type
_entity_poly.pdbx_seq_one_letter_code
_entity_poly.pdbx_strand_id
1 'polypeptide(L)'
;MVDVQDSVNRLMATANDHFTYIQAGHDFIRAWAIQFELAYTDYRTIDLALQFDGTDSNKLRKDFVSAYQAVYRFEYPFAVGGLEQFDEQCENQMPDYEVAVNQLDEVLEKVRQVDNSVA
;
A
#
# COMPACT_ATOMS: atom_id res chain seq x y z
N MET A 1 12.54 -17.24 0.24
CA MET A 1 11.65 -16.28 -0.44
C MET A 1 12.41 -15.53 -1.54
N VAL A 2 11.71 -15.01 -2.56
CA VAL A 2 12.29 -13.97 -3.43
C VAL A 2 12.55 -12.74 -2.55
N ASP A 3 13.73 -12.13 -2.64
CA ASP A 3 14.04 -10.90 -1.90
C ASP A 3 13.07 -9.78 -2.32
N VAL A 4 12.30 -9.30 -1.35
CA VAL A 4 11.30 -8.24 -1.56
C VAL A 4 11.51 -7.04 -0.64
N GLN A 5 12.65 -6.94 0.05
CA GLN A 5 12.91 -5.88 1.02
C GLN A 5 12.71 -4.48 0.43
N ASP A 6 13.27 -4.27 -0.75
CA ASP A 6 13.19 -3.01 -1.46
C ASP A 6 11.75 -2.66 -1.88
N SER A 7 10.97 -3.66 -2.31
CA SER A 7 9.56 -3.46 -2.64
C SER A 7 8.71 -3.17 -1.41
N VAL A 8 8.99 -3.84 -0.29
CA VAL A 8 8.35 -3.57 1.01
C VAL A 8 8.60 -2.12 1.42
N ASN A 9 9.87 -1.68 1.38
CA ASN A 9 10.25 -0.32 1.78
C ASN A 9 9.61 0.75 0.89
N ARG A 10 9.61 0.54 -0.44
CA ARG A 10 9.00 1.49 -1.38
C ARG A 10 7.49 1.58 -1.26
N LEU A 11 6.80 0.46 -1.10
CA LEU A 11 5.35 0.43 -0.93
C LEU A 11 4.94 1.14 0.37
N MET A 12 5.63 0.85 1.48
CA MET A 12 5.42 1.51 2.77
C MET A 12 5.62 3.02 2.68
N ALA A 13 6.74 3.47 2.10
CA ALA A 13 7.03 4.89 1.93
C ALA A 13 5.98 5.59 1.06
N THR A 14 5.61 4.97 -0.07
CA THR A 14 4.66 5.56 -1.02
C THR A 14 3.26 5.72 -0.41
N ALA A 15 2.74 4.71 0.30
CA ALA A 15 1.44 4.80 0.95
C ALA A 15 1.39 5.90 2.02
N ASN A 16 2.46 6.04 2.81
CA ASN A 16 2.58 7.10 3.82
C ASN A 16 2.69 8.51 3.18
N ASP A 17 3.48 8.63 2.12
CA ASP A 17 3.63 9.89 1.37
C ASP A 17 2.29 10.30 0.73
N HIS A 18 1.58 9.37 0.10
CA HIS A 18 0.27 9.62 -0.49
C HIS A 18 -0.77 10.04 0.53
N PHE A 19 -0.85 9.34 1.67
CA PHE A 19 -1.72 9.72 2.77
C PHE A 19 -1.45 11.15 3.24
N THR A 20 -0.18 11.48 3.51
CA THR A 20 0.21 12.82 3.96
C THR A 20 -0.12 13.88 2.92
N TYR A 21 0.08 13.57 1.64
CA TYR A 21 -0.20 14.47 0.52
C TYR A 21 -1.70 14.81 0.41
N ILE A 22 -2.55 13.78 0.47
CA ILE A 22 -4.01 13.94 0.42
C ILE A 22 -4.52 14.62 1.69
N GLN A 23 -4.01 14.25 2.86
CA GLN A 23 -4.36 14.86 4.15
C GLN A 23 -4.08 16.37 4.16
N ALA A 24 -2.99 16.80 3.52
CA ALA A 24 -2.64 18.20 3.37
C ALA A 24 -3.54 18.97 2.38
N GLY A 25 -4.48 18.30 1.70
CA GLY A 25 -5.38 18.90 0.73
C GLY A 25 -4.67 19.37 -0.52
N HIS A 26 -3.61 18.67 -0.94
CA HIS A 26 -2.88 19.03 -2.14
C HIS A 26 -3.62 18.62 -3.42
N ASP A 27 -3.55 19.49 -4.43
CA ASP A 27 -4.05 19.20 -5.77
C ASP A 27 -3.30 18.03 -6.41
N PHE A 28 -3.97 17.34 -7.33
CA PHE A 28 -3.35 16.25 -8.07
C PHE A 28 -2.12 16.70 -8.87
N ILE A 29 -1.04 15.92 -8.78
CA ILE A 29 0.17 16.09 -9.59
C ILE A 29 0.58 14.79 -10.27
N ARG A 30 1.23 14.89 -11.42
CA ARG A 30 1.68 13.71 -12.19
C ARG A 30 2.66 12.82 -11.42
N ALA A 31 3.49 13.39 -10.55
CA ALA A 31 4.44 12.62 -9.74
C ALA A 31 3.72 11.62 -8.81
N TRP A 32 2.60 12.05 -8.21
CA TRP A 32 1.76 11.21 -7.36
C TRP A 32 1.20 10.01 -8.14
N ALA A 33 0.71 10.22 -9.37
CA ALA A 33 0.20 9.12 -10.21
C ALA A 33 1.30 8.11 -10.61
N ILE A 34 2.52 8.60 -10.90
CA ILE A 34 3.65 7.71 -11.17
C ILE A 34 3.97 6.86 -9.94
N GLN A 35 3.99 7.46 -8.75
CA GLN A 35 4.20 6.75 -7.50
C GLN A 35 3.10 5.69 -7.26
N PHE A 36 1.84 6.01 -7.53
CA PHE A 36 0.71 5.08 -7.46
C PHE A 36 0.88 3.84 -8.35
N GLU A 37 1.28 4.03 -9.61
CA GLU A 37 1.54 2.92 -10.54
C GLU A 37 2.75 2.06 -10.11
N LEU A 38 3.80 2.69 -9.60
CA LEU A 38 4.98 2.00 -9.06
C LEU A 38 4.63 1.20 -7.80
N ALA A 39 3.81 1.76 -6.89
CA ALA A 39 3.34 1.07 -5.70
C ALA A 39 2.53 -0.19 -6.05
N TYR A 40 1.71 -0.17 -7.10
CA TYR A 40 1.03 -1.38 -7.59
C TYR A 40 2.02 -2.47 -8.04
N THR A 41 3.13 -2.06 -8.65
CA THR A 41 4.19 -2.99 -9.08
C THR A 41 4.91 -3.62 -7.88
N ASP A 42 5.25 -2.82 -6.86
CA ASP A 42 5.81 -3.32 -5.61
C ASP A 42 4.84 -4.25 -4.88
N TYR A 43 3.55 -3.89 -4.81
CA TYR A 43 2.49 -4.76 -4.28
C TYR A 43 2.45 -6.12 -4.98
N ARG A 44 2.45 -6.15 -6.32
CA ARG A 44 2.41 -7.40 -7.09
C ARG A 44 3.65 -8.26 -6.89
N THR A 45 4.80 -7.63 -6.74
CA THR A 45 6.07 -8.32 -6.48
C THR A 45 6.01 -9.05 -5.13
N ILE A 46 5.55 -8.37 -4.08
CA ILE A 46 5.37 -8.95 -2.75
C ILE A 46 4.30 -10.06 -2.77
N ASP A 47 3.14 -9.81 -3.39
CA ASP A 47 2.05 -10.79 -3.48
C ASP A 47 2.50 -12.09 -4.16
N LEU A 48 3.27 -12.00 -5.24
CA LEU A 48 3.82 -13.17 -5.93
C LEU A 48 4.89 -13.87 -5.09
N ALA A 49 5.79 -13.14 -4.44
CA ALA A 49 6.80 -13.74 -3.56
C ALA A 49 6.15 -14.58 -2.43
N LEU A 50 5.12 -14.03 -1.79
CA LEU A 50 4.35 -14.73 -0.74
C LEU A 50 3.58 -15.95 -1.26
N GLN A 51 3.21 -15.99 -2.55
CA GLN A 51 2.61 -17.19 -3.16
C GLN A 51 3.64 -18.31 -3.36
N PHE A 52 4.88 -17.97 -3.68
CA PHE A 52 5.92 -18.93 -4.03
C PHE A 52 6.76 -19.40 -2.85
N ASP A 53 6.64 -18.79 -1.66
CA ASP A 53 7.46 -19.15 -0.49
C ASP A 53 7.19 -20.57 0.05
N GLY A 54 6.14 -21.27 -0.42
CA GLY A 54 5.90 -22.69 -0.11
C GLY A 54 5.56 -23.00 1.35
N THR A 55 5.53 -21.99 2.22
CA THR A 55 5.15 -22.04 3.63
C THR A 55 3.66 -21.72 3.84
N ASP A 56 3.14 -21.91 5.06
CA ASP A 56 1.79 -21.49 5.51
C ASP A 56 1.54 -19.96 5.46
N SER A 57 2.37 -19.21 4.72
CA SER A 57 2.25 -17.78 4.40
C SER A 57 0.92 -17.39 3.72
N ASN A 58 0.05 -18.36 3.45
CA ASN A 58 -1.29 -18.16 2.91
C ASN A 58 -2.14 -17.20 3.78
N LYS A 59 -1.96 -17.22 5.11
CA LYS A 59 -2.62 -16.23 5.99
C LYS A 59 -1.98 -14.84 5.83
N LEU A 60 -0.65 -14.75 5.94
CA LEU A 60 0.07 -13.47 5.82
C LEU A 60 -0.20 -12.79 4.47
N ARG A 61 -0.20 -13.57 3.40
CA ARG A 61 -0.57 -13.10 2.06
C ARG A 61 -1.98 -12.55 2.00
N LYS A 62 -2.96 -13.24 2.58
CA LYS A 62 -4.36 -12.75 2.63
C LYS A 62 -4.44 -11.44 3.41
N ASP A 63 -3.79 -11.37 4.58
CA ASP A 63 -3.74 -10.16 5.40
C ASP A 63 -3.10 -9.00 4.60
N PHE A 64 -2.01 -9.27 3.86
CA PHE A 64 -1.32 -8.29 3.03
C PHE A 64 -2.20 -7.76 1.88
N VAL A 65 -2.82 -8.67 1.13
CA VAL A 65 -3.73 -8.29 0.04
C VAL A 65 -4.89 -7.47 0.57
N SER A 66 -5.49 -7.86 1.70
CA SER A 66 -6.57 -7.11 2.33
C SER A 66 -6.13 -5.72 2.77
N ALA A 67 -4.96 -5.58 3.39
CA ALA A 67 -4.44 -4.29 3.84
C ALA A 67 -4.14 -3.34 2.66
N TYR A 68 -3.51 -3.85 1.59
CA TYR A 68 -3.28 -3.05 0.38
C TYR A 68 -4.59 -2.58 -0.26
N GLN A 69 -5.60 -3.46 -0.35
CA GLN A 69 -6.90 -3.09 -0.91
C GLN A 69 -7.63 -2.03 -0.06
N ALA A 70 -7.41 -2.03 1.27
CA ALA A 70 -7.95 -0.99 2.15
C ALA A 70 -7.36 0.39 1.83
N VAL A 71 -6.04 0.48 1.61
CA VAL A 71 -5.36 1.73 1.16
C VAL A 71 -5.81 2.13 -0.24
N TYR A 72 -5.82 1.17 -1.18
CA TYR A 72 -6.22 1.41 -2.57
C TYR A 72 -7.62 2.03 -2.70
N ARG A 73 -8.57 1.66 -1.82
CA ARG A 73 -9.92 2.25 -1.78
C ARG A 73 -9.90 3.78 -1.66
N PHE A 74 -8.92 4.34 -0.94
CA PHE A 74 -8.77 5.78 -0.72
C PHE A 74 -7.90 6.43 -1.80
N GLU A 75 -6.83 5.76 -2.22
CA GLU A 75 -5.92 6.31 -3.24
C GLU A 75 -6.54 6.33 -4.65
N TYR A 76 -7.36 5.33 -5.00
CA TYR A 76 -7.92 5.21 -6.35
C TYR A 76 -8.82 6.41 -6.75
N PRO A 77 -9.77 6.89 -5.93
CA PRO A 77 -10.52 8.11 -6.23
C PRO A 77 -9.62 9.31 -6.53
N PHE A 78 -8.56 9.50 -5.73
CA PHE A 78 -7.59 10.57 -5.96
C PHE A 78 -6.80 10.38 -7.26
N ALA A 79 -6.42 9.14 -7.58
CA ALA A 79 -5.74 8.81 -8.84
C ALA A 79 -6.61 9.13 -10.08
N VAL A 80 -7.93 8.93 -9.98
CA VAL A 80 -8.88 9.10 -11.09
C VAL A 80 -9.26 10.55 -11.31
N GLY A 81 -9.51 11.31 -10.23
CA GLY A 81 -10.05 12.67 -10.35
C GLY A 81 -9.51 13.67 -9.32
N GLY A 82 -8.37 13.39 -8.72
CA GLY A 82 -7.72 14.27 -7.76
C GLY A 82 -8.52 14.49 -6.48
N LEU A 83 -8.27 15.62 -5.82
CA LEU A 83 -8.85 15.94 -4.52
C LEU A 83 -10.38 16.04 -4.57
N GLU A 84 -10.95 16.58 -5.65
CA GLU A 84 -12.41 16.66 -5.84
C GLU A 84 -13.04 15.26 -5.81
N GLN A 85 -12.51 14.33 -6.60
CA GLN A 85 -13.04 12.97 -6.64
C GLN A 85 -12.81 12.20 -5.35
N PHE A 86 -11.70 12.47 -4.65
CA PHE A 86 -11.45 11.94 -3.32
C PHE A 86 -12.49 12.42 -2.32
N ASP A 87 -12.73 13.73 -2.23
CA ASP A 87 -13.69 14.31 -1.29
C ASP A 87 -15.11 13.79 -1.54
N GLU A 88 -15.52 13.64 -2.80
CA GLU A 88 -16.83 13.05 -3.15
C GLU A 88 -17.03 11.62 -2.63
N GLN A 89 -15.98 10.80 -2.61
CA GLN A 89 -16.08 9.36 -2.28
C GLN A 89 -15.60 9.02 -0.87
N CYS A 90 -14.78 9.88 -0.27
CA CYS A 90 -14.08 9.67 0.99
C CYS A 90 -14.30 10.82 1.98
N GLU A 91 -15.36 11.60 1.81
CA GLU A 91 -15.70 12.72 2.71
C GLU A 91 -15.65 12.27 4.18
N ASN A 92 -14.90 13.01 5.00
CA ASN A 92 -14.71 12.75 6.43
C ASN A 92 -14.09 11.38 6.79
N GLN A 93 -13.50 10.65 5.83
CA GLN A 93 -12.89 9.33 6.04
C GLN A 93 -11.35 9.36 6.15
N MET A 94 -10.74 10.53 6.31
CA MET A 94 -9.30 10.62 6.58
C MET A 94 -8.82 9.78 7.78
N PRO A 95 -9.56 9.70 8.91
CA PRO A 95 -9.20 8.80 10.00
C PRO A 95 -9.21 7.31 9.60
N ASP A 96 -10.16 6.90 8.75
CA ASP A 96 -10.22 5.51 8.25
C ASP A 96 -9.06 5.22 7.28
N TYR A 97 -8.64 6.22 6.51
CA TYR A 97 -7.47 6.13 5.64
C TYR A 97 -6.18 5.96 6.45
N GLU A 98 -6.02 6.73 7.53
CA GLU A 98 -4.88 6.59 8.45
C GLU A 98 -4.83 5.17 9.06
N VAL A 99 -5.97 4.62 9.46
CA VAL A 99 -6.06 3.24 9.95
C VAL A 99 -5.64 2.23 8.88
N ALA A 100 -6.07 2.43 7.62
CA ALA A 100 -5.70 1.54 6.52
C ALA A 100 -4.19 1.56 6.23
N VAL A 101 -3.55 2.73 6.26
CA VAL A 101 -2.09 2.88 6.09
C VAL A 101 -1.34 2.20 7.22
N ASN A 102 -1.72 2.44 8.47
CA ASN A 102 -1.10 1.80 9.63
C ASN A 102 -1.22 0.27 9.59
N GLN A 103 -2.37 -0.26 9.13
CA GLN A 103 -2.56 -1.70 8.96
C GLN A 103 -1.68 -2.27 7.84
N LEU A 104 -1.51 -1.54 6.73
CA LEU A 104 -0.59 -1.93 5.67
C LEU A 104 0.84 -1.98 6.19
N ASP A 105 1.26 -0.98 6.96
CA ASP A 105 2.60 -0.91 7.55
C ASP A 105 2.87 -2.09 8.50
N GLU A 106 1.93 -2.38 9.39
CA GLU A 106 2.02 -3.52 10.32
C GLU A 106 2.15 -4.87 9.59
N VAL A 107 1.47 -5.04 8.45
CA VAL A 107 1.56 -6.28 7.67
C VAL A 107 2.84 -6.34 6.86
N LEU A 108 3.28 -5.22 6.28
CA LEU A 108 4.56 -5.12 5.58
C LEU A 108 5.75 -5.41 6.49
N GLU A 109 5.68 -5.00 7.76
CA GLU A 109 6.66 -5.37 8.78
C GLU A 109 6.73 -6.90 8.99
N LYS A 110 5.59 -7.59 8.99
CA LYS A 110 5.54 -9.06 9.07
C LYS A 110 6.13 -9.71 7.82
N VAL A 111 5.82 -9.18 6.63
CA VAL A 111 6.43 -9.64 5.36
C VAL A 111 7.95 -9.51 5.42
N ARG A 112 8.45 -8.37 5.90
CA ARG A 112 9.88 -8.10 6.04
C ARG A 112 10.58 -9.14 6.92
N GLN A 113 9.95 -9.52 8.03
CA GLN A 113 10.48 -10.49 8.98
C GLN A 113 10.53 -11.91 8.40
N VAL A 114 9.54 -12.30 7.60
CA VAL A 114 9.54 -13.61 6.93
C VAL A 114 10.71 -13.71 5.96
N ASP A 115 10.98 -12.68 5.17
CA ASP A 115 12.11 -12.67 4.22
C ASP A 115 13.45 -12.86 4.92
N ASN A 116 13.67 -12.10 6.00
CA ASN A 116 14.89 -12.16 6.79
C ASN A 116 15.07 -13.51 7.52
N SER A 117 14.01 -14.30 7.67
CA SER A 117 14.09 -15.62 8.33
C SER A 117 14.49 -16.76 7.39
N VAL A 118 14.52 -16.52 6.07
CA VAL A 118 14.87 -17.52 5.05
C VAL A 118 16.26 -17.26 4.45
N ALA A 119 16.94 -16.17 4.85
CA ALA A 119 18.34 -15.86 4.52
C ALA A 119 19.31 -16.46 5.54
#